data_AF-A0A938PIZ0-F1
#
_entry.id   AF-A0A938PIZ0-F1
#
_cell.length_a   1.000
_cell.length_b   1.000
_cell.length_c   1.000
_cell.angle_alpha   90.00
_cell.angle_beta   90.00
_cell.angle_gamma   90.00
#
_symmetry.space_group_name_H-M   'P 1'
#
loop_
_entity.id
_entity.type
_entity.pdbx_description
1 polymer ?
#
loop_
_entity_poly.entity_id
_entity_poly.type
_entity_poly.pdbx_seq_one_letter_code
_entity_poly.pdbx_strand_id
1 'polypeptide(L)'
;MTKKHLFLFWTLLSLTACAQTPNALRAEATPTEKGLTSQMLYGFLLGEIASQRGDKRLSAEVYLDLAQRTRDARVAKRAAELAAHTQDIGHSTKATRLWLELEPNAERARHALVLLLVKSGQLDEAVQETRHWLTRVGATGEAGVWQFLPGLYARAPKPEAALDALARLAEGYAEVAEAPFAVARMAQQIDQPARALKAVDAALKRRPDWERAALLKAQVLLGAGDQATLDWLAAFLRAQPKANEVRAAYA
;
A
#
# COMPACT_ATOMS: atom_id res chain seq x y z
N MET A 1 -29.93 -35.06 55.58
CA MET A 1 -30.13 -35.64 56.93
C MET A 1 -29.08 -36.74 57.06
N THR A 2 -28.11 -36.79 57.98
CA THR A 2 -28.05 -36.35 59.38
C THR A 2 -26.60 -36.42 59.89
N LYS A 3 -26.21 -35.41 60.70
CA LYS A 3 -25.21 -35.41 61.81
C LYS A 3 -23.75 -35.80 61.49
N LYS A 4 -22.81 -34.85 61.36
CA LYS A 4 -22.04 -34.16 62.45
C LYS A 4 -21.56 -35.09 63.56
N HIS A 5 -20.25 -35.38 63.61
CA HIS A 5 -19.50 -35.43 64.87
C HIS A 5 -18.08 -34.89 64.70
N LEU A 6 -17.83 -33.87 65.51
CA LEU A 6 -16.59 -33.14 65.76
C LEU A 6 -15.81 -33.95 66.81
N PHE A 7 -14.57 -34.35 66.54
CA PHE A 7 -13.65 -34.81 67.58
C PHE A 7 -12.27 -34.22 67.34
N LEU A 8 -11.93 -33.29 68.22
CA LEU A 8 -10.62 -32.70 68.43
C LEU A 8 -9.80 -33.71 69.23
N PHE A 9 -8.64 -34.16 68.74
CA PHE A 9 -7.64 -34.80 69.59
C PHE A 9 -6.24 -34.35 69.18
N TRP A 10 -5.46 -34.14 70.22
CA TRP A 10 -4.21 -33.38 70.27
C TRP A 10 -3.02 -34.36 70.23
N THR A 11 -1.87 -33.85 69.78
CA THR A 11 -0.49 -34.28 70.07
C THR A 11 0.24 -35.35 69.24
N LEU A 12 1.45 -34.93 68.87
CA LEU A 12 2.75 -35.64 68.81
C LEU A 12 3.34 -36.03 67.44
N LEU A 13 4.36 -35.23 67.10
CA LEU A 13 5.72 -35.67 66.75
C LEU A 13 5.91 -36.49 65.47
N SER A 14 6.43 -35.83 64.43
CA SER A 14 7.42 -36.46 63.55
C SER A 14 8.36 -35.39 63.01
N LEU A 15 9.63 -35.49 63.38
CA LEU A 15 10.72 -34.86 62.65
C LEU A 15 10.57 -35.25 61.17
N THR A 16 10.42 -34.25 60.31
CA THR A 16 10.78 -34.41 58.91
C THR A 16 11.69 -33.26 58.55
N ALA A 17 12.99 -33.56 58.58
CA ALA A 17 14.00 -32.78 57.92
C ALA A 17 13.65 -32.76 56.42
N CYS A 18 13.13 -31.64 55.92
CA CYS A 18 13.24 -31.32 54.52
C CYS A 18 14.38 -30.34 54.36
N ALA A 19 15.46 -30.91 53.83
CA ALA A 19 16.62 -30.28 53.24
C ALA A 19 16.37 -28.87 52.71
N GLN A 20 17.32 -28.00 53.02
CA GLN A 20 17.59 -26.77 52.31
C GLN A 20 17.55 -27.05 50.80
N THR A 21 16.55 -26.51 50.11
CA THR A 21 16.59 -26.40 48.66
C THR A 21 17.80 -25.54 48.30
N PRO A 22 18.79 -26.07 47.55
CA PRO A 22 19.81 -25.22 46.99
C PRO A 22 19.11 -24.26 46.05
N ASN A 23 19.33 -22.99 46.30
CA ASN A 23 18.94 -21.88 45.45
C ASN A 23 19.61 -22.06 44.08
N ALA A 24 18.97 -22.81 43.18
CA ALA A 24 19.36 -22.93 41.78
C ALA A 24 18.88 -21.70 40.99
N LEU A 25 19.20 -20.50 41.51
CA LEU A 25 19.24 -19.27 40.73
C LEU A 25 20.60 -19.22 40.03
N ARG A 26 20.74 -20.01 38.95
CA ARG A 26 21.63 -19.77 37.81
C ARG A 26 21.56 -20.98 36.88
N ALA A 27 20.45 -21.09 36.17
CA ALA A 27 20.59 -21.49 34.78
C ALA A 27 21.16 -20.26 34.07
N GLU A 28 22.47 -20.26 33.85
CA GLU A 28 23.10 -19.34 32.90
C GLU A 28 22.44 -19.60 31.55
N ALA A 29 21.43 -18.78 31.23
CA ALA A 29 20.96 -18.62 29.87
C ALA A 29 22.15 -18.07 29.10
N THR A 30 22.87 -18.94 28.43
CA THR A 30 23.83 -18.55 27.40
C THR A 30 23.04 -17.75 26.37
N PRO A 31 23.31 -16.44 26.21
CA PRO A 31 22.56 -15.64 25.26
C PRO A 31 22.98 -16.09 23.87
N THR A 32 22.14 -16.87 23.19
CA THR A 32 22.08 -16.73 21.74
C THR A 32 21.68 -15.27 21.49
N GLU A 33 22.62 -14.44 21.04
CA GLU A 33 22.47 -13.00 20.78
C GLU A 33 21.36 -12.62 19.77
N LYS A 34 20.54 -13.59 19.34
CA LYS A 34 19.41 -13.46 18.42
C LYS A 34 18.08 -13.99 19.00
N GLY A 35 17.95 -14.05 20.32
CA GLY A 35 16.73 -14.47 21.02
C GLY A 35 15.82 -13.30 21.42
N LEU A 36 14.56 -13.61 21.75
CA LEU A 36 13.63 -12.65 22.36
C LEU A 36 14.17 -12.19 23.73
N THR A 37 14.48 -10.90 23.87
CA THR A 37 14.90 -10.32 25.15
C THR A 37 13.71 -9.81 25.96
N SER A 38 13.86 -9.66 27.28
CA SER A 38 12.83 -9.07 28.14
C SER A 38 12.44 -7.66 27.68
N GLN A 39 13.39 -6.89 27.15
CA GLN A 39 13.12 -5.56 26.60
C GLN A 39 12.27 -5.64 25.31
N MET A 40 12.55 -6.59 24.43
CA MET A 40 11.73 -6.82 23.24
C MET A 40 10.33 -7.32 23.60
N LEU A 41 10.22 -8.24 24.55
CA LEU A 41 8.92 -8.72 25.05
C LEU A 41 8.11 -7.57 25.65
N TYR A 42 8.74 -6.73 26.47
CA TYR A 42 8.10 -5.51 26.98
C TYR A 42 7.62 -4.61 25.83
N GLY A 43 8.46 -4.39 24.80
CA GLY A 43 8.09 -3.62 23.63
C GLY A 43 6.87 -4.19 22.89
N PHE A 44 6.83 -5.50 22.62
CA PHE A 44 5.69 -6.13 21.95
C PHE A 44 4.39 -5.93 22.75
N LEU A 45 4.45 -6.14 24.07
CA LEU A 45 3.29 -5.95 24.95
C LEU A 45 2.86 -4.47 24.99
N LEU A 46 3.81 -3.53 25.09
CA LEU A 46 3.53 -2.11 25.06
C LEU A 46 2.86 -1.69 23.74
N GLY A 47 3.40 -2.15 22.61
CA GLY A 47 2.86 -1.85 21.28
C GLY A 47 1.44 -2.38 21.09
N GLU A 48 1.15 -3.60 21.53
CA GLU A 48 -0.20 -4.19 21.43
C GLU A 48 -1.20 -3.51 22.38
N ILE A 49 -0.80 -3.22 23.63
CA ILE A 49 -1.67 -2.50 24.57
C ILE A 49 -1.99 -1.08 24.05
N ALA A 50 -0.98 -0.39 23.51
CA ALA A 50 -1.18 0.92 22.88
C ALA A 50 -2.16 0.83 21.70
N SER A 51 -2.00 -0.17 20.82
CA SER A 51 -2.92 -0.39 19.69
C SER A 51 -4.36 -0.65 20.17
N GLN A 52 -4.54 -1.51 21.18
CA GLN A 52 -5.86 -1.85 21.71
C GLN A 52 -6.55 -0.65 22.37
N ARG A 53 -5.78 0.26 22.98
CA ARG A 53 -6.28 1.50 23.58
C ARG A 53 -6.48 2.64 22.57
N GLY A 54 -6.18 2.41 21.30
CA GLY A 54 -6.31 3.40 20.23
C GLY A 54 -5.14 4.38 20.13
N ASP A 55 -4.06 4.21 20.90
CA ASP A 55 -2.83 4.99 20.75
C ASP A 55 -1.99 4.43 19.58
N LYS A 56 -2.49 4.71 18.37
CA LYS A 56 -1.91 4.23 17.10
C LYS A 56 -0.49 4.74 16.89
N ARG A 57 -0.20 5.96 17.34
CA ARG A 57 1.12 6.58 17.16
C ARG A 57 2.16 5.88 18.02
N LEU A 58 1.91 5.72 19.31
CA LEU A 58 2.83 5.00 20.20
C LEU A 58 3.02 3.55 19.73
N SER A 59 1.93 2.88 19.35
CA SER A 59 2.01 1.52 18.83
C SER A 59 2.91 1.41 17.59
N ALA A 60 2.74 2.30 16.60
CA ALA A 60 3.55 2.32 15.40
C ALA A 60 5.04 2.64 15.68
N GLU A 61 5.32 3.60 16.57
CA GLU A 61 6.68 3.96 16.99
C GLU A 61 7.40 2.77 17.66
N VAL A 62 6.74 2.12 18.61
CA VAL A 62 7.29 0.94 19.32
C VAL A 62 7.53 -0.22 18.36
N TYR A 63 6.59 -0.52 17.48
CA TYR A 63 6.74 -1.60 16.51
C TYR A 63 7.82 -1.32 15.46
N LEU A 64 8.05 -0.05 15.07
CA LEU A 64 9.15 0.30 14.18
C LEU A 64 10.51 0.05 14.84
N ASP A 65 10.69 0.46 16.10
CA ASP A 65 11.93 0.18 16.85
C ASP A 65 12.16 -1.35 17.00
N LEU A 66 11.12 -2.10 17.34
CA LEU A 66 11.20 -3.57 17.39
C LEU A 66 11.56 -4.17 16.04
N ALA A 67 10.95 -3.70 14.95
CA ALA A 67 11.26 -4.19 13.60
C ALA A 67 12.73 -3.93 13.23
N GLN A 68 13.28 -2.76 13.59
CA GLN A 68 14.67 -2.40 13.34
C GLN A 68 15.65 -3.29 14.12
N ARG A 69 15.34 -3.59 15.39
CA ARG A 69 16.19 -4.43 16.24
C ARG A 69 16.12 -5.91 15.86
N THR A 70 14.92 -6.41 15.60
CA THR A 70 14.69 -7.84 15.33
C THR A 70 15.05 -8.21 13.90
N ARG A 71 14.93 -7.27 12.95
CA ARG A 71 15.08 -7.52 11.51
C ARG A 71 14.18 -8.67 11.02
N ASP A 72 13.03 -8.87 11.66
CA ASP A 72 12.01 -9.85 11.28
C ASP A 72 10.96 -9.19 10.36
N ALA A 73 10.78 -9.74 9.16
CA ALA A 73 9.85 -9.23 8.16
C ALA A 73 8.40 -9.14 8.68
N ARG A 74 7.99 -10.06 9.57
CA ARG A 74 6.64 -10.07 10.17
C ARG A 74 6.43 -8.89 11.10
N VAL A 75 7.47 -8.52 11.86
CA VAL A 75 7.44 -7.36 12.76
C VAL A 75 7.46 -6.07 11.95
N ALA A 76 8.27 -5.99 10.89
CA ALA A 76 8.29 -4.85 9.97
C ALA A 76 6.95 -4.66 9.25
N LYS A 77 6.31 -5.75 8.79
CA LYS A 77 4.97 -5.72 8.24
C LYS A 77 3.95 -5.17 9.25
N ARG A 78 3.96 -5.67 10.49
CA ARG A 78 3.07 -5.20 11.56
C ARG A 78 3.30 -3.72 11.85
N ALA A 79 4.55 -3.27 11.90
CA ALA A 79 4.90 -1.85 12.05
C ALA A 79 4.31 -0.99 10.92
N ALA A 80 4.42 -1.46 9.66
CA ALA A 80 3.87 -0.76 8.50
C ALA A 80 2.34 -0.69 8.54
N GLU A 81 1.66 -1.79 8.90
CA GLU A 81 0.20 -1.83 9.06
C GLU A 81 -0.30 -0.88 10.15
N LEU A 82 0.36 -0.85 11.30
CA LEU A 82 0.03 0.06 12.40
C LEU A 82 0.28 1.52 11.99
N ALA A 83 1.43 1.79 11.35
CA ALA A 83 1.78 3.12 10.89
C ALA A 83 0.81 3.64 9.82
N ALA A 84 0.30 2.79 8.93
CA ALA A 84 -0.65 3.17 7.88
C ALA A 84 -1.97 3.77 8.42
N HIS A 85 -2.31 3.49 9.68
CA HIS A 85 -3.47 4.08 10.36
C HIS A 85 -3.18 5.39 11.08
N THR A 86 -1.93 5.86 11.02
CA THR A 86 -1.51 7.16 11.51
C THR A 86 -1.52 8.18 10.35
N GLN A 87 -1.57 9.47 10.68
CA GLN A 87 -1.35 10.53 9.70
C GLN A 87 0.16 10.80 9.46
N ASP A 88 1.04 9.97 10.02
CA ASP A 88 2.48 10.12 9.91
C ASP A 88 3.04 9.36 8.70
N ILE A 89 3.17 10.08 7.60
CA ILE A 89 3.74 9.56 6.35
C ILE A 89 5.21 9.16 6.55
N GLY A 90 5.95 9.83 7.43
CA GLY A 90 7.38 9.56 7.67
C GLY A 90 7.59 8.19 8.32
N HIS A 91 6.90 7.91 9.43
CA HIS A 91 6.95 6.62 10.11
C HIS A 91 6.41 5.49 9.23
N SER A 92 5.30 5.73 8.53
CA SER A 92 4.73 4.76 7.57
C SER A 92 5.72 4.39 6.48
N THR A 93 6.41 5.39 5.90
CA THR A 93 7.41 5.17 4.85
C THR A 93 8.60 4.39 5.37
N LYS A 94 9.13 4.72 6.56
CA LYS A 94 10.24 4.01 7.18
C LYS A 94 9.90 2.54 7.45
N ALA A 95 8.73 2.27 8.04
CA ALA A 95 8.29 0.91 8.32
C ALA A 95 8.07 0.09 7.03
N THR A 96 7.45 0.70 6.03
CA THR A 96 7.18 0.04 4.74
C THR A 96 8.47 -0.26 3.97
N ARG A 97 9.45 0.66 3.98
CA ARG A 97 10.77 0.41 3.39
C ARG A 97 11.49 -0.74 4.10
N LEU A 98 11.45 -0.78 5.43
CA LEU A 98 12.04 -1.90 6.19
C LEU A 98 11.35 -3.23 5.86
N TRP A 99 10.03 -3.23 5.70
CA TRP A 99 9.32 -4.44 5.27
C TRP A 99 9.77 -4.89 3.89
N LEU A 100 9.88 -3.99 2.90
CA LEU A 100 10.39 -4.33 1.57
C LEU A 100 11.86 -4.75 1.55
N GLU A 101 12.68 -4.17 2.41
CA GLU A 101 14.09 -4.56 2.55
C GLU A 101 14.22 -6.02 3.02
N LEU A 102 13.39 -6.41 4.00
CA LEU A 102 13.40 -7.75 4.57
C LEU A 102 12.62 -8.77 3.73
N GLU A 103 11.63 -8.32 2.96
CA GLU A 103 10.80 -9.13 2.08
C GLU A 103 10.59 -8.44 0.72
N PRO A 104 11.58 -8.51 -0.21
CA PRO A 104 11.53 -7.77 -1.48
C PRO A 104 10.37 -8.13 -2.42
N ASN A 105 9.78 -9.31 -2.20
CA ASN A 105 8.66 -9.86 -2.95
C ASN A 105 7.29 -9.46 -2.36
N ALA A 106 7.25 -8.70 -1.27
CA ALA A 106 6.01 -8.26 -0.64
C ALA A 106 5.30 -7.19 -1.51
N GLU A 107 4.43 -7.63 -2.42
CA GLU A 107 3.72 -6.74 -3.35
C GLU A 107 2.89 -5.66 -2.63
N ARG A 108 2.22 -6.04 -1.53
CA ARG A 108 1.45 -5.08 -0.70
C ARG A 108 2.34 -3.99 -0.11
N ALA A 109 3.56 -4.33 0.29
CA ALA A 109 4.52 -3.37 0.81
C ALA A 109 4.95 -2.40 -0.29
N ARG A 110 5.19 -2.90 -1.50
CA ARG A 110 5.51 -2.06 -2.67
C ARG A 110 4.37 -1.12 -3.02
N HIS A 111 3.13 -1.59 -3.06
CA HIS A 111 1.96 -0.74 -3.33
C HIS A 111 1.81 0.35 -2.27
N ALA A 112 1.95 -0.03 -0.99
CA ALA A 112 1.91 0.93 0.11
C ALA A 112 3.04 1.96 0.00
N LEU A 113 4.25 1.54 -0.38
CA LEU A 113 5.39 2.45 -0.55
C LEU A 113 5.14 3.45 -1.67
N VAL A 114 4.69 3.01 -2.86
CA VAL A 114 4.33 3.93 -3.96
C VAL A 114 3.29 4.94 -3.51
N LEU A 115 2.25 4.50 -2.79
CA LEU A 115 1.23 5.40 -2.24
C LEU A 115 1.80 6.46 -1.30
N LEU A 116 2.69 6.05 -0.39
CA LEU A 116 3.33 6.94 0.58
C LEU A 116 4.26 7.95 -0.12
N LEU A 117 5.05 7.49 -1.09
CA LEU A 117 5.97 8.34 -1.86
C LEU A 117 5.23 9.38 -2.71
N VAL A 118 4.12 9.00 -3.34
CA VAL A 118 3.26 9.96 -4.06
C VAL A 118 2.67 10.99 -3.10
N LYS A 119 2.18 10.56 -1.94
CA LYS A 119 1.64 11.46 -0.90
C LYS A 119 2.69 12.41 -0.33
N SER A 120 3.94 11.98 -0.20
CA SER A 120 5.05 12.82 0.26
C SER A 120 5.68 13.67 -0.85
N GLY A 121 5.25 13.50 -2.10
CA GLY A 121 5.81 14.20 -3.26
C GLY A 121 7.18 13.69 -3.71
N GLN A 122 7.61 12.52 -3.24
CA GLN A 122 8.85 11.84 -3.64
C GLN A 122 8.65 11.09 -4.97
N LEU A 123 8.34 11.85 -6.01
CA LEU A 123 7.86 11.32 -7.29
C LEU A 123 8.89 10.47 -8.03
N ASP A 124 10.18 10.81 -7.96
CA ASP A 124 11.21 10.05 -8.67
C ASP A 124 11.35 8.63 -8.10
N GLU A 125 11.36 8.48 -6.78
CA GLU A 125 11.35 7.17 -6.11
C GLU A 125 10.03 6.43 -6.37
N ALA A 126 8.90 7.14 -6.33
CA ALA A 126 7.59 6.55 -6.64
C ALA A 126 7.56 5.94 -8.05
N VAL A 127 8.15 6.63 -9.04
CA VAL A 127 8.27 6.14 -10.42
C VAL A 127 9.13 4.89 -10.49
N GLN A 128 10.25 4.82 -9.77
CA GLN A 128 11.08 3.62 -9.74
C GLN A 128 10.34 2.43 -9.12
N GLU A 129 9.68 2.62 -7.98
CA GLU A 129 8.89 1.56 -7.34
C GLU A 129 7.70 1.12 -8.19
N THR A 130 7.08 2.05 -8.91
CA THR A 130 6.01 1.74 -9.88
C THR A 130 6.55 0.93 -11.06
N ARG A 131 7.74 1.26 -11.56
CA ARG A 131 8.42 0.49 -12.62
C ARG A 131 8.70 -0.94 -12.15
N HIS A 132 9.23 -1.11 -10.94
CA HIS A 132 9.42 -2.44 -10.36
C HIS A 132 8.11 -3.22 -10.24
N TRP A 133 7.03 -2.55 -9.82
CA TRP A 133 5.71 -3.17 -9.77
C TRP A 133 5.23 -3.63 -11.16
N LEU A 134 5.32 -2.77 -12.17
CA LEU A 134 4.97 -3.10 -13.56
C LEU A 134 5.77 -4.31 -14.10
N THR A 135 7.09 -4.32 -13.90
CA THR A 135 7.95 -5.45 -14.29
C THR A 135 7.54 -6.75 -13.61
N ARG A 136 7.12 -6.68 -12.34
CA ARG A 136 6.75 -7.86 -11.54
C ARG A 136 5.42 -8.49 -11.98
N VAL A 137 4.41 -7.66 -12.26
CA VAL A 137 3.11 -8.16 -12.71
C VAL A 137 3.12 -8.61 -14.17
N GLY A 138 4.05 -8.08 -14.97
CA GLY A 138 4.18 -8.37 -16.39
C GLY A 138 2.94 -7.97 -17.19
N ALA A 139 2.91 -8.39 -18.46
CA ALA A 139 1.86 -8.01 -19.41
C ALA A 139 0.44 -8.41 -18.95
N THR A 140 0.30 -9.50 -18.18
CA THR A 140 -1.01 -9.96 -17.70
C THR A 140 -1.61 -9.08 -16.61
N GLY A 141 -0.80 -8.35 -15.86
CA GLY A 141 -1.25 -7.53 -14.73
C GLY A 141 -1.03 -6.02 -14.91
N GLU A 142 -0.24 -5.60 -15.90
CA GLU A 142 0.11 -4.18 -16.07
C GLU A 142 -1.11 -3.28 -16.31
N ALA A 143 -2.15 -3.79 -17.00
CA ALA A 143 -3.38 -3.03 -17.26
C ALA A 143 -4.06 -2.56 -15.95
N GLY A 144 -4.09 -3.41 -14.93
CA GLY A 144 -4.64 -3.07 -13.61
C GLY A 144 -3.82 -2.00 -12.89
N VAL A 145 -2.49 -2.04 -13.05
CA VAL A 145 -1.59 -1.02 -12.50
C VAL A 145 -1.86 0.33 -13.17
N TRP A 146 -1.84 0.38 -14.51
CA TRP A 146 -2.10 1.60 -15.28
C TRP A 146 -3.48 2.21 -15.00
N GLN A 147 -4.49 1.39 -14.71
CA GLN A 147 -5.80 1.89 -14.30
C GLN A 147 -5.78 2.62 -12.95
N PHE A 148 -4.91 2.21 -12.01
CA PHE A 148 -4.86 2.76 -10.66
C PHE A 148 -4.00 4.03 -10.56
N LEU A 149 -2.90 4.12 -11.31
CA LEU A 149 -1.94 5.23 -11.21
C LEU A 149 -2.53 6.64 -11.34
N PRO A 150 -3.50 6.94 -12.23
CA PRO A 150 -4.01 8.30 -12.40
C PRO A 150 -4.60 8.89 -11.12
N GLY A 151 -5.50 8.14 -10.48
CA GLY A 151 -6.15 8.58 -9.24
C GLY A 151 -5.19 8.63 -8.05
N LEU A 152 -4.11 7.84 -8.11
CA LEU A 152 -3.04 7.89 -7.12
C LEU A 152 -2.20 9.16 -7.28
N TYR A 153 -1.62 9.37 -8.45
CA TYR A 153 -0.68 10.46 -8.74
C TYR A 153 -1.36 11.83 -8.74
N ALA A 154 -2.66 11.91 -9.08
CA ALA A 154 -3.45 13.15 -8.98
C ALA A 154 -3.58 13.70 -7.55
N ARG A 155 -3.33 12.86 -6.52
CA ARG A 155 -3.37 13.25 -5.10
C ARG A 155 -2.01 13.69 -4.55
N ALA A 156 -0.98 13.75 -5.40
CA ALA A 156 0.32 14.27 -4.99
C ALA A 156 0.22 15.74 -4.56
N PRO A 157 1.12 16.24 -3.69
CA PRO A 157 1.16 17.65 -3.31
C PRO A 157 1.34 18.62 -4.49
N LYS A 158 1.98 18.15 -5.58
CA LYS A 158 2.18 18.88 -6.83
C LYS A 158 1.65 18.04 -8.00
N PRO A 159 0.35 18.13 -8.34
CA PRO A 159 -0.29 17.24 -9.30
C PRO A 159 0.28 17.36 -10.72
N GLU A 160 0.71 18.54 -11.16
CA GLU A 160 1.32 18.74 -12.48
C GLU A 160 2.68 18.05 -12.58
N ALA A 161 3.51 18.16 -11.53
CA ALA A 161 4.79 17.46 -11.45
C ALA A 161 4.58 15.93 -11.42
N ALA A 162 3.52 15.47 -10.76
CA ALA A 162 3.13 14.06 -10.75
C ALA A 162 2.64 13.59 -12.12
N LEU A 163 1.94 14.45 -12.88
CA LEU A 163 1.54 14.16 -14.26
C LEU A 163 2.77 14.03 -15.17
N ASP A 164 3.77 14.90 -14.99
CA ASP A 164 5.05 14.80 -15.70
C ASP A 164 5.79 13.51 -15.35
N ALA A 165 5.80 13.12 -14.08
CA ALA A 165 6.40 11.87 -13.62
C ALA A 165 5.69 10.64 -14.23
N LEU A 166 4.36 10.62 -14.23
CA LEU A 166 3.57 9.56 -14.85
C LEU A 166 3.77 9.51 -16.37
N ALA A 167 3.87 10.66 -17.04
CA ALA A 167 4.16 10.73 -18.47
C ALA A 167 5.55 10.16 -18.80
N ARG A 168 6.59 10.54 -18.06
CA ARG A 168 7.94 9.95 -18.20
C ARG A 168 7.95 8.45 -17.96
N LEU A 169 7.17 7.96 -17.01
CA LEU A 169 7.02 6.52 -16.79
C LEU A 169 6.38 5.86 -18.03
N ALA A 170 5.31 6.44 -18.56
CA ALA A 170 4.57 5.92 -19.72
C ALA A 170 5.39 5.90 -21.03
N GLU A 171 6.37 6.79 -21.20
CA GLU A 171 7.30 6.78 -22.35
C GLU A 171 8.02 5.43 -22.50
N GLY A 172 8.35 4.77 -21.40
CA GLY A 172 8.96 3.43 -21.41
C GLY A 172 8.01 2.29 -21.77
N TYR A 173 6.72 2.57 -21.95
CA TYR A 173 5.65 1.60 -22.23
C TYR A 173 4.82 2.05 -23.44
N ALA A 174 5.44 2.66 -24.44
CA ALA A 174 4.76 3.27 -25.60
C ALA A 174 3.95 2.29 -26.47
N GLU A 175 4.18 0.99 -26.35
CA GLU A 175 3.44 -0.08 -27.03
C GLU A 175 2.22 -0.57 -26.23
N VAL A 176 2.09 -0.16 -24.97
CA VAL A 176 0.95 -0.48 -24.09
C VAL A 176 -0.04 0.67 -24.16
N ALA A 177 -1.21 0.47 -24.74
CA ALA A 177 -2.21 1.54 -24.92
C ALA A 177 -2.66 2.14 -23.58
N GLU A 178 -2.67 1.35 -22.51
CA GLU A 178 -3.04 1.73 -21.15
C GLU A 178 -2.10 2.79 -20.56
N ALA A 179 -0.83 2.83 -20.95
CA ALA A 179 0.14 3.80 -20.43
C ALA A 179 -0.20 5.25 -20.82
N PRO A 180 -0.30 5.63 -22.11
CA PRO A 180 -0.75 6.96 -22.49
C PRO A 180 -2.21 7.25 -22.08
N PHE A 181 -3.07 6.23 -21.99
CA PHE A 181 -4.42 6.42 -21.46
C PHE A 181 -4.43 6.81 -19.97
N ALA A 182 -3.56 6.22 -19.15
CA ALA A 182 -3.40 6.61 -17.76
C ALA A 182 -2.97 8.08 -17.63
N VAL A 183 -2.01 8.51 -18.46
CA VAL A 183 -1.60 9.92 -18.55
C VAL A 183 -2.78 10.81 -18.94
N ALA A 184 -3.57 10.41 -19.94
CA ALA A 184 -4.75 11.16 -20.36
C ALA A 184 -5.79 11.29 -19.25
N ARG A 185 -6.05 10.20 -18.53
CA ARG A 185 -7.02 10.18 -17.42
C ARG A 185 -6.56 11.06 -16.27
N MET A 186 -5.28 11.03 -15.93
CA MET A 186 -4.73 11.90 -14.90
C MET A 186 -4.82 13.38 -15.32
N ALA A 187 -4.42 13.69 -16.55
CA ALA A 187 -4.51 15.04 -17.10
C ALA A 187 -5.95 15.57 -17.08
N GLN A 188 -6.94 14.73 -17.39
CA GLN A 188 -8.35 15.08 -17.28
C GLN A 188 -8.79 15.33 -15.83
N GLN A 189 -8.27 14.57 -14.85
CA GLN A 189 -8.60 14.75 -13.42
C GLN A 189 -8.04 16.04 -12.82
N ILE A 190 -6.97 16.58 -13.40
CA ILE A 190 -6.31 17.81 -12.93
C ILE A 190 -6.53 18.99 -13.89
N ASP A 191 -7.59 18.92 -14.71
CA ASP A 191 -8.03 19.97 -15.64
C ASP A 191 -6.95 20.45 -16.63
N GLN A 192 -6.19 19.50 -17.21
CA GLN A 192 -5.18 19.72 -18.25
C GLN A 192 -5.65 19.20 -19.62
N PRO A 193 -6.66 19.81 -20.27
CA PRO A 193 -7.35 19.26 -21.43
C PRO A 193 -6.43 19.04 -22.64
N ALA A 194 -5.52 19.98 -22.93
CA ALA A 194 -4.59 19.85 -24.05
C ALA A 194 -3.67 18.62 -23.89
N ARG A 195 -3.21 18.35 -22.65
CA ARG A 195 -2.39 17.17 -22.35
C ARG A 195 -3.22 15.89 -22.41
N ALA A 196 -4.46 15.93 -21.91
CA ALA A 196 -5.38 14.81 -21.96
C ALA A 196 -5.69 14.39 -23.41
N LEU A 197 -5.99 15.34 -24.29
CA LEU A 197 -6.24 15.10 -25.72
C LEU A 197 -5.01 14.48 -26.42
N LYS A 198 -3.82 15.05 -26.21
CA LYS A 198 -2.59 14.51 -26.79
C LYS A 198 -2.33 13.06 -26.35
N ALA A 199 -2.53 12.76 -25.07
CA ALA A 199 -2.26 11.45 -24.50
C ALA A 199 -3.32 10.41 -24.92
N VAL A 200 -4.61 10.78 -24.94
CA VAL A 200 -5.67 9.85 -25.38
C VAL A 200 -5.57 9.56 -26.88
N ASP A 201 -5.10 10.51 -27.69
CA ASP A 201 -4.79 10.27 -29.09
C ASP A 201 -3.65 9.27 -29.27
N ALA A 202 -2.61 9.33 -28.44
CA ALA A 202 -1.57 8.31 -28.43
C ALA A 202 -2.11 6.93 -28.05
N ALA A 203 -3.03 6.84 -27.09
CA ALA A 203 -3.70 5.59 -26.72
C ALA A 203 -4.54 5.02 -27.88
N LEU A 204 -5.35 5.85 -28.55
CA LEU A 204 -6.18 5.46 -29.68
C LEU A 204 -5.37 5.09 -30.93
N LYS A 205 -4.17 5.65 -31.12
CA LYS A 205 -3.25 5.19 -32.17
C LYS A 205 -2.80 3.75 -31.96
N ARG A 206 -2.68 3.30 -30.71
CA ARG A 206 -2.28 1.92 -30.36
C ARG A 206 -3.45 0.95 -30.37
N ARG A 207 -4.60 1.38 -29.87
CA ARG A 207 -5.84 0.60 -29.88
C ARG A 207 -7.00 1.45 -30.43
N PRO A 208 -7.18 1.48 -31.77
CA PRO A 208 -8.16 2.36 -32.44
C PRO A 208 -9.62 2.04 -32.16
N ASP A 209 -9.93 0.85 -31.69
CA ASP A 209 -11.27 0.37 -31.32
C ASP A 209 -11.56 0.55 -29.82
N TRP A 210 -10.68 1.19 -29.07
CA TRP A 210 -10.83 1.29 -27.62
C TRP A 210 -11.90 2.30 -27.20
N GLU A 211 -13.10 1.80 -26.95
CA GLU A 211 -14.27 2.61 -26.56
C GLU A 211 -14.01 3.49 -25.34
N ARG A 212 -13.35 2.97 -24.30
CA ARG A 212 -13.02 3.76 -23.09
C ARG A 212 -12.11 4.96 -23.39
N ALA A 213 -11.16 4.82 -24.32
CA ALA A 213 -10.32 5.95 -24.74
C ALA A 213 -11.11 6.94 -25.59
N ALA A 214 -12.02 6.46 -26.44
CA ALA A 214 -12.89 7.32 -27.21
C ALA A 214 -13.82 8.15 -26.32
N LEU A 215 -14.44 7.53 -25.31
CA LEU A 215 -15.29 8.22 -24.33
C LEU A 215 -14.52 9.24 -23.49
N LEU A 216 -13.29 8.92 -23.09
CA LEU A 216 -12.43 9.90 -22.39
C LEU A 216 -12.13 11.10 -23.29
N LYS A 217 -11.79 10.88 -24.57
CA LYS A 217 -11.54 11.96 -25.52
C LYS A 217 -12.78 12.84 -25.70
N ALA A 218 -13.94 12.23 -25.89
CA ALA A 218 -15.20 12.95 -25.99
C ALA A 218 -15.49 13.79 -24.74
N GLN A 219 -15.29 13.21 -23.54
CA GLN A 219 -15.44 13.95 -22.28
C GLN A 219 -14.55 15.18 -22.20
N VAL A 220 -13.30 15.09 -22.68
CA VAL A 220 -12.38 16.23 -22.70
C VAL A 220 -12.77 17.25 -23.77
N LEU A 221 -13.26 16.81 -24.93
CA LEU A 221 -13.74 17.69 -26.02
C LEU A 221 -15.02 18.46 -25.65
N LEU A 222 -15.88 17.91 -24.79
CA LEU A 222 -17.08 18.64 -24.33
C LEU A 222 -16.73 19.98 -23.69
N GLY A 223 -15.57 20.07 -23.02
CA GLY A 223 -15.08 21.34 -22.47
C GLY A 223 -14.74 22.40 -23.54
N ALA A 224 -14.54 21.99 -24.80
CA ALA A 224 -14.27 22.86 -25.95
C ALA A 224 -15.51 23.13 -26.83
N GLY A 225 -16.57 22.33 -26.71
CA GLY A 225 -17.85 22.53 -27.39
C GLY A 225 -18.55 21.26 -27.85
N ASP A 226 -19.88 21.28 -27.80
CA ASP A 226 -20.74 20.12 -28.08
C ASP A 226 -20.64 19.65 -29.53
N GLN A 227 -20.65 20.58 -30.49
CA GLN A 227 -20.63 20.23 -31.91
C GLN A 227 -19.34 19.49 -32.31
N ALA A 228 -18.18 19.98 -31.86
CA ALA A 228 -16.90 19.33 -32.15
C ALA A 228 -16.83 17.91 -31.55
N THR A 229 -17.45 17.71 -30.39
CA THR A 229 -17.54 16.39 -29.75
C THR A 229 -18.42 15.45 -30.56
N LEU A 230 -19.60 15.90 -30.98
CA LEU A 230 -20.53 15.11 -31.80
C LEU A 230 -19.93 14.75 -33.16
N ASP A 231 -19.27 15.71 -33.82
CA ASP A 231 -18.60 15.49 -35.10
C ASP A 231 -17.50 14.42 -34.97
N TRP A 232 -16.72 14.50 -33.88
CA TRP A 232 -15.68 13.52 -33.60
C TRP A 232 -16.23 12.13 -33.28
N LEU A 233 -17.27 12.04 -32.43
CA LEU A 233 -17.94 10.78 -32.09
C LEU A 233 -18.57 10.12 -33.33
N ALA A 234 -19.21 10.91 -34.19
CA ALA A 234 -19.78 10.42 -35.44
C ALA A 234 -18.68 9.86 -36.37
N ALA A 235 -17.54 10.54 -36.48
CA ALA A 235 -16.40 10.04 -37.25
C ALA A 235 -15.83 8.72 -36.67
N PHE A 236 -15.74 8.63 -35.33
CA PHE A 236 -15.32 7.41 -34.66
C PHE A 236 -16.28 6.24 -34.92
N LEU A 237 -17.60 6.45 -34.83
CA LEU A 237 -18.60 5.40 -35.10
C LEU A 237 -18.63 4.94 -36.55
N ARG A 238 -18.31 5.82 -37.52
CA ARG A 238 -18.13 5.41 -38.92
C ARG A 238 -16.93 4.48 -39.09
N ALA A 239 -15.83 4.75 -38.37
CA ALA A 239 -14.63 3.90 -38.40
C ALA A 239 -14.80 2.62 -37.57
N GLN A 240 -15.56 2.68 -36.47
CA GLN A 240 -15.81 1.59 -35.53
C GLN A 240 -17.30 1.35 -35.33
N PRO A 241 -18.03 0.78 -36.31
CA PRO A 241 -19.48 0.63 -36.24
C PRO A 241 -19.98 -0.23 -35.09
N LYS A 242 -19.12 -1.07 -34.50
CA LYS A 242 -19.44 -1.97 -33.38
C LYS A 242 -19.25 -1.35 -31.99
N ALA A 243 -18.78 -0.10 -31.90
CA ALA A 243 -18.55 0.56 -30.62
C ALA A 243 -19.87 0.93 -29.93
N ASN A 244 -20.36 0.03 -29.06
CA ASN A 244 -21.69 0.12 -28.48
C ASN A 244 -21.78 1.15 -27.36
N GLU A 245 -20.75 1.26 -26.53
CA GLU A 245 -20.67 2.26 -25.45
C GLU A 245 -20.58 3.67 -26.07
N VAL A 246 -19.78 3.82 -27.13
CA VAL A 246 -19.66 5.10 -27.85
C VAL A 246 -20.98 5.46 -28.54
N ARG A 247 -21.71 4.48 -29.11
CA ARG A 247 -23.01 4.72 -29.73
C ARG A 247 -24.04 5.18 -28.69
N ALA A 248 -24.04 4.59 -27.50
CA ALA A 248 -24.91 5.00 -26.41
C ALA A 248 -24.61 6.42 -25.92
N ALA A 249 -23.35 6.85 -25.93
CA ALA A 249 -22.95 8.21 -25.55
C ALA A 249 -23.23 9.26 -26.64
N TYR A 250 -23.40 8.86 -27.91
CA TYR A 250 -23.70 9.75 -29.04
C TYR A 250 -25.20 10.01 -29.24
N ALA A 251 -26.05 9.07 -28.82
CA ALA A 251 -27.51 9.12 -28.96
C ALA A 251 -28.15 10.11 -27.98
#